data_AF-A0A7S2JR13-F1
#
_entry.id   AF-A0A7S2JR13-F1
#
_cell.length_a   1.000
_cell.length_b   1.000
_cell.length_c   1.000
_cell.angle_alpha   90.00
_cell.angle_beta   90.00
_cell.angle_gamma   90.00
#
_symmetry.space_group_name_H-M   'P 1'
#
loop_
_entity.id
_entity.type
_entity.pdbx_description
1 polymer ?
#
loop_
_entity_poly.entity_id
_entity_poly.type
_entity_poly.pdbx_seq_one_letter_code
_entity_poly.pdbx_strand_id
1 'polypeptide(L)'
;SLTGVLEVLSSMPCLNEFSLDMHDAHVSSLDGLQDIAGHPTLKSCALDFSRCGLVASFFDFLGLALTGLALQRLSLAFDGCPQLVFLDELGRAFPHLVMLENVSLRFAGCQNLASFGSLCGTLASFPALTRCAIDVSRCTALTALHDVGRLLSS
;
A
#
# COMPACT_ATOMS: atom_id res chain seq x y z
N SER A 1 9.72 -3.86 15.98
CA SER A 1 10.41 -4.21 14.72
C SER A 1 9.87 -5.54 14.22
N LEU A 2 9.76 -5.72 12.91
CA LEU A 2 9.34 -6.98 12.26
C LEU A 2 10.54 -7.88 11.90
N THR A 3 11.76 -7.41 12.10
CA THR A 3 12.99 -8.15 11.77
C THR A 3 13.00 -9.55 12.40
N GLY A 4 13.17 -10.58 11.58
CA GLY A 4 13.22 -11.99 12.01
C GLY A 4 11.85 -12.64 12.28
N VAL A 5 10.76 -11.87 12.34
CA VAL A 5 9.40 -12.42 12.48
C VAL A 5 8.92 -13.01 11.15
N LEU A 6 9.29 -12.37 10.05
CA LEU A 6 8.83 -12.70 8.70
C LEU A 6 9.83 -13.55 7.91
N GLU A 7 11.01 -13.83 8.46
CA GLU A 7 12.04 -14.67 7.83
C GLU A 7 11.50 -16.06 7.46
N VAL A 8 10.62 -16.62 8.30
CA VAL A 8 9.97 -17.92 8.06
C VAL A 8 9.12 -17.92 6.78
N LEU A 9 8.64 -16.77 6.31
CA LEU A 9 7.82 -16.69 5.09
C LEU A 9 8.62 -17.09 3.85
N SER A 10 9.92 -16.79 3.81
CA SER A 10 10.81 -17.24 2.73
C SER A 10 10.87 -18.77 2.60
N SER A 11 10.56 -19.49 3.68
CA SER A 11 10.54 -20.96 3.73
C SER A 11 9.19 -21.58 3.36
N MET A 12 8.17 -20.78 3.02
CA MET A 12 6.81 -21.24 2.70
C MET A 12 6.54 -21.21 1.18
N PRO A 13 6.96 -22.24 0.41
CA PRO A 13 6.88 -22.21 -1.06
C PRO A 13 5.46 -22.10 -1.62
N CYS A 14 4.43 -22.39 -0.81
CA CYS A 14 3.02 -22.34 -1.18
C CYS A 14 2.27 -21.14 -0.61
N LEU A 15 2.96 -20.14 -0.05
CA LEU A 15 2.34 -18.94 0.50
C LEU A 15 1.78 -18.07 -0.63
N ASN A 16 0.48 -18.20 -0.88
CA ASN A 16 -0.23 -17.42 -1.91
C ASN A 16 -0.84 -16.13 -1.37
N GLU A 17 -1.03 -16.06 -0.06
CA GLU A 17 -1.67 -14.95 0.63
C GLU A 17 -0.91 -14.60 1.90
N PHE A 18 -0.65 -13.31 2.08
CA PHE A 18 -0.02 -12.76 3.26
C PHE A 18 -0.88 -11.62 3.79
N SER A 19 -1.15 -11.65 5.08
CA SER A 19 -1.81 -10.54 5.77
C SER A 19 -1.10 -10.20 7.05
N LEU A 20 -0.88 -8.91 7.25
CA LEU A 20 -0.29 -8.34 8.46
C LEU A 20 -1.17 -7.21 8.97
N ASP A 21 -1.59 -7.32 10.22
CA ASP A 21 -2.36 -6.30 10.92
C ASP A 21 -1.46 -5.60 11.95
N MET A 22 -1.26 -4.31 11.77
CA MET A 22 -0.52 -3.41 12.65
C MET A 22 -1.41 -2.26 13.15
N HIS A 23 -2.74 -2.48 13.23
CA HIS A 23 -3.69 -1.48 13.72
C HIS A 23 -3.26 -0.93 15.09
N ASP A 24 -3.20 0.39 15.21
CA ASP A 24 -2.83 1.10 16.45
C ASP A 24 -1.42 0.75 16.98
N ALA A 25 -0.57 0.13 16.14
CA ALA A 25 0.78 -0.24 16.53
C ALA A 25 1.72 0.97 16.45
N HIS A 26 2.61 1.09 17.43
CA HIS A 26 3.72 2.03 17.36
C HIS A 26 4.84 1.45 16.48
N VAL A 27 4.71 1.62 15.16
CA VAL A 27 5.66 1.09 14.17
C VAL A 27 6.78 2.08 13.94
N SER A 28 7.92 1.88 14.62
CA SER A 28 9.13 2.69 14.39
C SER A 28 9.99 2.19 13.23
N SER A 29 9.77 0.97 12.75
CA SER A 29 10.52 0.34 11.65
C SER A 29 9.73 -0.81 11.02
N LEU A 30 9.92 -0.99 9.71
CA LEU A 30 9.38 -2.07 8.88
C LEU A 30 10.48 -3.03 8.38
N ASP A 31 11.66 -3.04 9.00
CA ASP A 31 12.87 -3.77 8.55
C ASP A 31 12.75 -5.33 8.55
N GLY A 32 11.54 -5.89 8.54
CA GLY A 32 11.27 -7.30 8.25
C GLY A 32 10.28 -7.51 7.10
N LEU A 33 9.58 -6.48 6.63
CA LEU A 33 8.68 -6.62 5.48
C LEU A 33 9.43 -6.91 4.17
N GLN A 34 10.73 -6.61 4.10
CA GLN A 34 11.55 -7.04 2.97
C GLN A 34 11.66 -8.57 2.83
N ASP A 35 11.37 -9.33 3.89
CA ASP A 35 11.45 -10.80 3.86
C ASP A 35 10.36 -11.43 2.96
N ILE A 36 9.32 -10.66 2.60
CA ILE A 36 8.32 -11.08 1.60
C ILE A 36 8.67 -10.64 0.18
N ALA A 37 9.71 -9.82 -0.02
CA ALA A 37 10.09 -9.35 -1.35
C ALA A 37 10.49 -10.52 -2.26
N GLY A 38 10.08 -10.48 -3.53
CA GLY A 38 10.39 -11.54 -4.49
C GLY A 38 9.81 -12.92 -4.18
N HIS A 39 8.88 -13.04 -3.22
CA HIS A 39 8.25 -14.33 -2.91
C HIS A 39 7.53 -14.92 -4.15
N PRO A 40 7.90 -16.12 -4.62
CA PRO A 40 7.60 -16.58 -5.98
C PRO A 40 6.13 -16.91 -6.21
N THR A 41 5.38 -17.21 -5.15
CA THR A 41 3.98 -17.65 -5.23
C THR A 41 2.99 -16.68 -4.61
N LEU A 42 3.46 -15.56 -4.04
CA LEU A 42 2.59 -14.63 -3.34
C LEU A 42 1.75 -13.84 -4.35
N LYS A 43 0.42 -13.97 -4.25
CA LYS A 43 -0.55 -13.33 -5.16
C LYS A 43 -1.42 -12.28 -4.46
N SER A 44 -1.56 -12.39 -3.15
CA SER A 44 -2.43 -11.54 -2.33
C SER A 44 -1.64 -11.01 -1.15
N CYS A 45 -1.62 -9.69 -0.99
CA CYS A 45 -0.97 -9.03 0.15
C CYS A 45 -1.94 -8.02 0.77
N ALA A 46 -2.17 -8.14 2.08
CA ALA A 46 -3.03 -7.25 2.84
C ALA A 46 -2.28 -6.71 4.06
N LEU A 47 -2.02 -5.41 4.09
CA LEU A 47 -1.31 -4.76 5.19
C LEU A 47 -2.20 -3.68 5.81
N ASP A 48 -2.48 -3.79 7.11
CA ASP A 48 -3.21 -2.77 7.86
C ASP A 48 -2.25 -1.99 8.75
N PHE A 49 -2.11 -0.70 8.46
CA PHE A 49 -1.33 0.27 9.23
C PHE A 49 -2.22 1.40 9.76
N SER A 50 -3.52 1.12 9.94
CA SER A 50 -4.46 2.12 10.43
C SER A 50 -4.04 2.61 11.81
N ARG A 51 -4.14 3.93 12.01
CA ARG A 51 -3.74 4.65 13.24
C ARG A 51 -2.26 4.54 13.59
N CYS A 52 -1.41 4.07 12.68
CA CYS A 52 0.03 4.10 12.88
C CYS A 52 0.60 5.52 12.85
N GLY A 53 1.59 5.78 13.69
CA GLY A 53 2.45 6.96 13.60
C GLY A 53 3.48 6.82 12.48
N LEU A 54 3.03 6.90 11.22
CA LEU A 54 3.90 6.72 10.05
C LEU A 54 5.03 7.77 10.01
N VAL A 55 6.23 7.34 9.66
CA VAL A 55 7.41 8.20 9.42
C VAL A 55 7.64 8.38 7.93
N ALA A 56 8.35 9.44 7.51
CA ALA A 56 8.55 9.76 6.09
C ALA A 56 9.15 8.60 5.26
N SER A 57 10.04 7.80 5.84
CA SER A 57 10.67 6.64 5.18
C SER A 57 9.74 5.42 5.05
N PHE A 58 8.53 5.47 5.60
CA PHE A 58 7.60 4.33 5.63
C PHE A 58 7.32 3.79 4.22
N PHE A 59 7.08 4.68 3.25
CA PHE A 59 6.73 4.28 1.89
C PHE A 59 7.90 3.69 1.10
N ASP A 60 9.14 4.10 1.41
CA ASP A 60 10.33 3.51 0.81
C ASP A 60 10.45 2.03 1.21
N PHE A 61 10.26 1.72 2.51
CA PHE A 61 10.26 0.34 2.99
C PHE A 61 9.12 -0.48 2.41
N LEU A 62 7.93 0.11 2.27
CA LEU A 62 6.81 -0.57 1.65
C LEU A 62 7.09 -0.90 0.18
N GLY A 63 7.69 0.03 -0.58
CA GLY A 63 8.10 -0.22 -1.96
C GLY A 63 9.13 -1.34 -2.07
N LEU A 64 10.14 -1.36 -1.19
CA LEU A 64 11.12 -2.44 -1.12
C LEU A 64 10.47 -3.79 -0.81
N ALA A 65 9.59 -3.84 0.18
CA ALA A 65 8.88 -5.06 0.57
C ALA A 65 8.03 -5.66 -0.56
N LEU A 66 7.42 -4.79 -1.38
CA LEU A 66 6.58 -5.23 -2.49
C LEU A 66 7.37 -5.49 -3.78
N THR A 67 8.68 -5.19 -3.80
CA THR A 67 9.52 -5.34 -4.99
C THR A 67 9.65 -6.81 -5.40
N GLY A 68 9.57 -7.07 -6.71
CA GLY A 68 9.72 -8.40 -7.28
C GLY A 68 8.53 -9.34 -7.06
N LEU A 69 7.45 -8.88 -6.41
CA LEU A 69 6.23 -9.66 -6.26
C LEU A 69 5.34 -9.60 -7.51
N ALA A 70 4.75 -10.74 -7.86
CA ALA A 70 3.74 -10.85 -8.91
C ALA A 70 2.31 -10.81 -8.31
N LEU A 71 2.01 -9.77 -7.53
CA LEU A 71 0.72 -9.64 -6.85
C LEU A 71 -0.42 -9.43 -7.84
N GLN A 72 -1.52 -10.15 -7.62
CA GLN A 72 -2.82 -9.92 -8.27
C GLN A 72 -3.75 -9.09 -7.39
N ARG A 73 -3.56 -9.14 -6.06
CA ARG A 73 -4.36 -8.41 -5.08
C ARG A 73 -3.47 -7.68 -4.08
N LEU A 74 -3.75 -6.40 -3.90
CA LEU A 74 -3.11 -5.57 -2.89
C LEU A 74 -4.18 -4.84 -2.09
N SER A 75 -4.13 -4.98 -0.76
CA SER A 75 -4.93 -4.22 0.18
C SER A 75 -4.02 -3.47 1.13
N LEU A 76 -4.14 -2.15 1.21
CA LEU A 76 -3.42 -1.32 2.17
C LEU A 76 -4.39 -0.45 2.93
N ALA A 77 -4.30 -0.47 4.26
CA ALA A 77 -5.09 0.40 5.11
C ALA A 77 -4.19 1.34 5.91
N PHE A 78 -4.56 2.61 5.90
CA PHE A 78 -3.90 3.72 6.58
C PHE A 78 -4.92 4.59 7.31
N ASP A 79 -6.07 4.01 7.70
CA ASP A 79 -7.17 4.79 8.26
C ASP A 79 -6.73 5.54 9.51
N GLY A 80 -7.03 6.83 9.56
CA GLY A 80 -6.71 7.69 10.70
C GLY A 80 -5.22 7.92 10.90
N CYS A 81 -4.36 7.71 9.90
CA CYS A 81 -2.94 8.08 9.96
C CYS A 81 -2.77 9.60 9.85
N PRO A 82 -2.44 10.32 10.94
CA PRO A 82 -2.45 11.79 10.92
C PRO A 82 -1.25 12.39 10.19
N GLN A 83 -0.16 11.63 10.03
CA GLN A 83 1.07 12.10 9.37
C GLN A 83 1.04 11.99 7.84
N LEU A 84 -0.02 11.37 7.30
CA LEU A 84 -0.12 11.09 5.87
C LEU A 84 -0.64 12.34 5.15
N VAL A 85 0.25 13.02 4.43
CA VAL A 85 -0.02 14.29 3.73
C VAL A 85 -0.10 14.11 2.21
N PHE A 86 0.86 13.37 1.65
CA PHE A 86 0.98 13.08 0.22
C PHE A 86 1.15 11.57 0.01
N LEU A 87 0.74 11.09 -1.15
CA LEU A 87 0.89 9.69 -1.57
C LEU A 87 1.86 9.52 -2.75
N ASP A 88 2.75 10.49 -2.98
CA ASP A 88 3.72 10.47 -4.07
C ASP A 88 4.70 9.31 -3.95
N GLU A 89 5.17 9.05 -2.76
CA GLU A 89 6.06 7.93 -2.45
C GLU A 89 5.32 6.60 -2.64
N LEU A 90 4.06 6.52 -2.22
CA LEU A 90 3.23 5.33 -2.44
C LEU A 90 3.01 5.07 -3.94
N GLY A 91 2.75 6.11 -4.74
CA GLY A 91 2.63 6.00 -6.19
C GLY A 91 3.93 5.53 -6.88
N ARG A 92 5.10 5.85 -6.32
CA ARG A 92 6.41 5.38 -6.80
C ARG A 92 6.74 3.96 -6.36
N ALA A 93 6.08 3.46 -5.31
CA ALA A 93 6.33 2.14 -4.75
C ALA A 93 5.69 0.99 -5.53
N PHE A 94 4.77 1.25 -6.47
CA PHE A 94 4.00 0.22 -7.17
C PHE A 94 4.25 -0.03 -8.67
N PRO A 95 5.03 0.75 -9.44
CA PRO A 95 5.12 0.57 -10.91
C PRO A 95 5.49 -0.86 -11.38
N HIS A 96 6.17 -1.65 -10.55
CA HIS A 96 6.55 -3.03 -10.87
C HIS A 96 5.44 -4.06 -10.64
N LEU A 97 4.33 -3.71 -9.97
CA LEU A 97 3.22 -4.61 -9.68
C LEU A 97 2.26 -4.75 -10.89
N VAL A 98 2.83 -5.02 -12.07
CA VAL A 98 2.13 -5.01 -13.38
C VAL A 98 1.04 -6.07 -13.53
N MET A 99 0.99 -7.05 -12.62
CA MET A 99 -0.02 -8.12 -12.58
C MET A 99 -1.20 -7.80 -11.66
N LEU A 100 -1.26 -6.61 -11.06
CA LEU A 100 -2.34 -6.23 -10.16
C LEU A 100 -3.68 -6.19 -10.87
N GLU A 101 -4.61 -7.01 -10.40
CA GLU A 101 -5.99 -7.06 -10.88
C GLU A 101 -6.92 -6.31 -9.93
N ASN A 102 -6.65 -6.36 -8.63
CA ASN A 102 -7.47 -5.75 -7.59
C ASN A 102 -6.62 -4.94 -6.62
N VAL A 103 -6.99 -3.67 -6.43
CA VAL A 103 -6.37 -2.78 -5.46
C VAL A 103 -7.43 -2.22 -4.53
N SER A 104 -7.19 -2.32 -3.22
CA SER A 104 -7.97 -1.66 -2.19
C SER A 104 -7.05 -0.79 -1.33
N LEU A 105 -7.32 0.51 -1.28
CA LEU A 105 -6.56 1.46 -0.49
C LEU A 105 -7.50 2.23 0.43
N ARG A 106 -7.24 2.19 1.73
CA ARG A 106 -8.06 2.89 2.72
C ARG A 106 -7.24 3.97 3.41
N PHE A 107 -7.75 5.18 3.38
CA PHE A 107 -7.15 6.37 4.00
C PHE A 107 -8.20 7.13 4.83
N ALA A 108 -9.27 6.46 5.26
CA ALA A 108 -10.40 7.10 5.88
C ALA A 108 -9.95 7.87 7.14
N GLY A 109 -10.35 9.13 7.26
CA GLY A 109 -10.01 9.95 8.41
C GLY A 109 -8.55 10.45 8.47
N CYS A 110 -7.75 10.29 7.41
CA CYS A 110 -6.44 10.95 7.28
C CYS A 110 -6.63 12.47 7.10
N GLN A 111 -6.67 13.21 8.21
CA GLN A 111 -7.07 14.63 8.21
C GLN A 111 -6.13 15.53 7.41
N ASN A 112 -4.86 15.16 7.29
CA ASN A 112 -3.83 15.95 6.60
C ASN A 112 -3.58 15.51 5.16
N LEU A 113 -4.25 14.44 4.67
CA LEU A 113 -4.07 13.95 3.30
C LEU A 113 -4.59 14.99 2.32
N ALA A 114 -3.68 15.59 1.55
CA ALA A 114 -3.96 16.71 0.67
C ALA A 114 -4.03 16.32 -0.82
N SER A 115 -3.25 15.31 -1.24
CA SER A 115 -3.16 14.88 -2.65
C SER A 115 -2.78 13.40 -2.81
N PHE A 116 -3.21 12.80 -3.92
CA PHE A 116 -2.93 11.42 -4.32
C PHE A 116 -2.83 11.25 -5.85
N GLY A 117 -2.59 12.33 -6.61
CA GLY A 117 -2.58 12.30 -8.07
C GLY A 117 -1.51 11.40 -8.71
N SER A 118 -0.34 11.30 -8.10
CA SER A 118 0.72 10.36 -8.48
C SER A 118 0.29 8.90 -8.38
N LEU A 119 -0.32 8.53 -7.25
CA LEU A 119 -0.91 7.21 -7.03
C LEU A 119 -1.99 6.92 -8.09
N CYS A 120 -2.86 7.88 -8.41
CA CYS A 120 -3.84 7.73 -9.49
C CYS A 120 -3.18 7.43 -10.84
N GLY A 121 -2.13 8.18 -11.19
CA GLY A 121 -1.39 7.97 -12.43
C GLY A 121 -0.75 6.59 -12.51
N THR A 122 -0.15 6.12 -11.42
CA THR A 122 0.43 4.77 -11.35
C THR A 122 -0.65 3.70 -11.49
N LEU A 123 -1.75 3.80 -10.74
CA LEU A 123 -2.83 2.80 -10.80
C LEU A 123 -3.49 2.75 -12.19
N ALA A 124 -3.70 3.90 -12.84
CA ALA A 124 -4.23 3.98 -14.20
C ALA A 124 -3.29 3.36 -15.25
N SER A 125 -2.00 3.20 -14.93
CA SER A 125 -1.03 2.58 -15.83
C SER A 125 -1.01 1.04 -15.78
N PHE A 126 -1.72 0.43 -14.83
CA PHE A 126 -1.71 -1.03 -14.66
C PHE A 126 -2.61 -1.73 -15.69
N PRO A 127 -2.04 -2.54 -16.59
CA PRO A 127 -2.79 -3.10 -17.72
C PRO A 127 -3.81 -4.17 -17.31
N ALA A 128 -3.59 -4.82 -16.16
CA ALA A 128 -4.45 -5.89 -15.65
C ALA A 128 -5.48 -5.40 -14.61
N LEU A 129 -5.47 -4.13 -14.22
CA LEU A 129 -6.28 -3.63 -13.12
C LEU A 129 -7.76 -3.59 -13.53
N THR A 130 -8.58 -4.40 -12.85
CA THR A 130 -10.02 -4.49 -13.12
C THR A 130 -10.87 -3.97 -11.97
N ARG A 131 -10.31 -3.91 -10.75
CA ARG A 131 -10.98 -3.35 -9.58
C ARG A 131 -10.05 -2.43 -8.83
N CYS A 132 -10.49 -1.20 -8.63
CA CYS A 132 -9.82 -0.20 -7.81
C CYS A 132 -10.84 0.34 -6.81
N ALA A 133 -10.55 0.21 -5.52
CA ALA A 133 -11.35 0.76 -4.44
C ALA A 133 -10.46 1.67 -3.59
N ILE A 134 -10.81 2.95 -3.51
CA ILE A 134 -10.09 3.94 -2.72
C ILE A 134 -11.08 4.59 -1.75
N ASP A 135 -10.85 4.44 -0.46
CA ASP A 135 -11.61 5.13 0.59
C ASP A 135 -10.81 6.32 1.12
N VAL A 136 -11.29 7.53 0.83
CA VAL A 136 -10.77 8.80 1.36
C VAL A 136 -11.84 9.53 2.16
N SER A 137 -12.81 8.79 2.70
CA SER A 137 -13.88 9.37 3.49
C SER A 137 -13.32 10.10 4.71
N ARG A 138 -13.91 11.24 5.06
CA ARG A 138 -13.50 12.07 6.21
C ARG A 138 -12.05 12.61 6.14
N CYS A 139 -11.41 12.63 4.96
CA CYS A 139 -10.18 13.39 4.72
C CYS A 139 -10.51 14.85 4.42
N THR A 140 -10.39 15.74 5.40
CA THR A 140 -10.85 17.13 5.27
C THR A 140 -9.88 18.05 4.53
N ALA A 141 -8.58 17.73 4.48
CA ALA A 141 -7.58 18.50 3.75
C ALA A 141 -7.53 18.17 2.25
N LEU A 142 -8.33 17.21 1.79
CA LEU A 142 -8.32 16.73 0.42
C LEU A 142 -9.00 17.75 -0.49
N THR A 143 -8.18 18.60 -1.12
CA THR A 143 -8.65 19.74 -1.93
C THR A 143 -8.82 19.38 -3.41
N ALA A 144 -8.24 18.27 -3.86
CA ALA A 144 -8.27 17.83 -5.25
C ALA A 144 -8.96 16.46 -5.39
N LEU A 145 -10.27 16.45 -5.65
CA LEU A 145 -10.96 15.28 -6.22
C LEU A 145 -10.76 15.16 -7.74
N HIS A 146 -10.16 16.16 -8.37
CA HIS A 146 -9.91 16.17 -9.81
C HIS A 146 -9.07 14.95 -10.25
N ASP A 147 -8.16 14.51 -9.39
CA ASP A 147 -7.30 13.35 -9.66
C ASP A 147 -8.04 12.01 -9.61
N VAL A 148 -9.11 11.86 -8.81
CA VAL A 148 -9.99 10.68 -8.85
C VAL A 148 -10.67 10.56 -10.22
N GLY A 149 -11.04 11.70 -10.81
CA GLY A 149 -11.69 11.74 -12.12
C GLY A 149 -10.84 11.08 -13.21
N ARG A 150 -9.51 11.17 -13.11
CA ARG A 150 -8.59 10.53 -14.07
C ARG A 150 -8.63 9.01 -13.99
N LEU A 151 -8.65 8.44 -12.79
CA LEU A 151 -8.78 7.00 -12.54
C LEU A 151 -10.07 6.40 -13.11
N LEU A 152 -11.15 7.17 -13.14
CA LEU A 152 -12.45 6.72 -13.66
C LEU A 152 -12.60 6.95 -15.18
N SER A 153 -11.64 7.64 -15.81
CA SER A 153 -11.69 8.05 -17.22
C SER A 153 -10.74 7.28 -18.15
N SER A 154 -9.84 6.46 -17.59
CA SER A 154 -8.92 5.55 -18.29
C SER A 154 -9.52 4.16 -18.42
#